data_AF-A0A6C1PHV1-F1
#
_entry.id   AF-A0A6C1PHV1-F1
#
_cell.length_a   1.000
_cell.length_b   1.000
_cell.length_c   1.000
_cell.angle_alpha   90.00
_cell.angle_beta   90.00
_cell.angle_gamma   90.00
#
_symmetry.space_group_name_H-M   'P 1'
#
loop_
_entity.id
_entity.type
_entity.pdbx_description
1 polymer ?
#
loop_
_entity_poly.entity_id
_entity_poly.type
_entity_poly.pdbx_seq_one_letter_code
_entity_poly.pdbx_strand_id
1 'polypeptide(L)' 'MSFIQLLIGIVVVGLILWLVNTYIPMQAGVKKILNIVIIIALILYLLSAFGVLGGPVSGLRLRGW' A
#
# COMPACT_ATOMS: atom_id res chain seq x y z
N MET A 1 -12.88 4.91 -2.66
CA MET A 1 -12.74 4.48 -1.25
C MET A 1 -12.87 5.70 -0.35
N SER A 2 -13.51 5.56 0.82
CA SER A 2 -13.62 6.67 1.78
C SER A 2 -12.25 7.02 2.35
N PHE A 3 -12.04 8.31 2.67
CA PHE A 3 -10.76 8.82 3.22
C PHE A 3 -10.27 8.03 4.45
N ILE A 4 -11.21 7.54 5.26
CA ILE A 4 -10.99 6.70 6.43
C ILE A 4 -10.31 5.36 6.08
N GLN A 5 -10.67 4.71 4.96
CA GLN A 5 -10.01 3.46 4.54
C GLN A 5 -8.55 3.69 4.15
N LEU A 6 -8.26 4.81 3.49
CA LEU A 6 -6.90 5.21 3.12
C LEU A 6 -6.05 5.43 4.38
N LEU A 7 -6.61 6.13 5.36
CA LEU A 7 -5.98 6.39 6.66
C LEU A 7 -5.69 5.11 7.44
N ILE A 8 -6.67 4.21 7.54
CA ILE A 8 -6.50 2.89 8.17
C ILE A 8 -5.41 2.09 7.45
N GLY A 9 -5.38 2.14 6.12
CA GLY A 9 -4.34 1.51 5.31
C GLY A 9 -2.93 1.95 5.67
N ILE A 10 -2.71 3.27 5.76
CA ILE A 10 -1.41 3.85 6.13
C ILE A 10 -1.01 3.44 7.55
N VAL A 11 -1.95 3.47 8.50
CA VAL A 11 -1.70 3.08 9.90
C VAL A 11 -1.34 1.60 10.01
N VAL A 12 -2.07 0.72 9.32
CA VAL A 12 -1.80 -0.73 9.33
C VAL A 12 -0.44 -1.04 8.71
N VAL A 13 -0.12 -0.45 7.54
CA VAL A 13 1.20 -0.65 6.90
C VAL A 13 2.32 -0.12 7.81
N GLY A 14 2.15 1.07 8.41
CA GLY A 14 3.11 1.64 9.35
C GLY A 14 3.34 0.77 10.59
N LEU A 15 2.28 0.19 11.16
CA LEU A 15 2.36 -0.71 12.32
C LEU A 15 3.09 -2.01 11.98
N ILE A 16 2.76 -2.64 10.84
CA ILE A 16 3.44 -3.87 10.38
C ILE A 16 4.94 -3.62 10.23
N LEU A 17 5.30 -2.50 9.61
CA LEU A 17 6.68 -2.08 9.38
C LEU A 17 7.43 -1.88 10.71
N TRP A 18 6.79 -1.18 11.65
CA TRP A 18 7.35 -0.93 12.98
C TRP A 18 7.56 -2.24 13.75
N LEU A 19 6.60 -3.16 13.70
CA LEU A 19 6.71 -4.49 14.30
C LEU A 19 7.88 -5.27 13.67
N VAL A 20 7.98 -5.33 12.35
CA VAL A 20 9.06 -6.07 11.67
C VAL A 20 10.44 -5.49 12.05
N ASN A 21 10.61 -4.17 12.07
CA ASN A 21 11.87 -3.53 12.46
C ASN A 21 12.21 -3.64 13.96
N THR A 22 11.19 -3.78 14.83
CA THR A 22 11.38 -3.83 16.29
C THR A 22 11.64 -5.25 16.79
N TYR A 23 10.94 -6.25 16.23
CA TYR A 23 11.00 -7.64 16.72
C TYR A 23 12.04 -8.49 16.01
N ILE A 24 12.52 -8.08 14.84
CA ILE A 24 13.57 -8.79 14.11
C ILE A 24 14.88 -7.97 14.21
N PRO A 25 15.78 -8.29 15.16
CA PRO A 25 17.09 -7.65 15.22
C PRO A 25 17.91 -8.06 14.00
N MET A 26 17.87 -7.21 12.97
CA MET A 26 18.42 -7.54 11.66
C MET A 26 19.81 -6.95 11.47
N GLN A 27 20.72 -7.78 10.97
CA GLN A 27 22.08 -7.37 10.62
C GLN A 27 22.03 -6.29 9.53
N ALA A 28 23.00 -5.37 9.53
CA ALA A 28 22.97 -4.11 8.77
C ALA A 28 22.65 -4.29 7.27
N GLY A 29 23.13 -5.38 6.64
CA GLY A 29 22.87 -5.68 5.23
C GLY A 29 21.40 -5.98 4.94
N VAL A 30 20.77 -6.84 5.75
CA VAL A 30 19.37 -7.23 5.57
C VAL A 30 18.45 -6.05 5.90
N LYS A 31 18.83 -5.20 6.87
CA LYS A 31 18.03 -4.02 7.28
C LYS A 31 17.83 -3.03 6.13
N LYS A 32 18.85 -2.85 5.29
CA LYS A 32 18.75 -2.00 4.09
C LYS A 32 17.76 -2.56 3.08
N ILE A 33 17.84 -3.86 2.77
CA ILE A 33 16.99 -4.50 1.75
C ILE A 33 15.52 -4.42 2.18
N LEU A 34 15.22 -4.76 3.44
CA LEU A 34 13.85 -4.74 3.94
C LEU A 34 13.25 -3.33 3.90
N ASN A 35 13.98 -2.29 4.32
CA ASN A 35 13.47 -0.93 4.30
C ASN A 35 13.18 -0.45 2.86
N ILE A 36 14.03 -0.82 1.90
CA ILE A 36 13.78 -0.54 0.47
C ILE A 36 12.51 -1.23 -0.03
N VAL A 37 12.35 -2.53 0.27
CA VAL A 37 11.17 -3.32 -0.14
C VAL A 37 9.89 -2.71 0.44
N ILE A 38 9.93 -2.31 1.70
CA ILE A 38 8.83 -1.67 2.41
C ILE A 38 8.45 -0.32 1.78
N ILE A 39 9.44 0.52 1.45
CA ILE A 39 9.19 1.81 0.81
C ILE A 39 8.53 1.61 -0.55
N ILE A 40 8.99 0.63 -1.33
CA ILE A 40 8.38 0.27 -2.62
C ILE A 40 6.93 -0.20 -2.42
N ALA A 41 6.68 -1.08 -1.44
CA ALA A 41 5.33 -1.54 -1.11
C ALA A 41 4.39 -0.39 -0.71
N LEU A 42 4.90 0.58 0.07
CA LEU A 42 4.14 1.76 0.46
C LEU A 42 3.81 2.67 -0.75
N ILE A 43 4.77 2.87 -1.65
CA ILE A 43 4.57 3.64 -2.89
C ILE A 43 3.52 2.97 -3.78
N LEU A 44 3.60 1.66 -3.99
CA LEU A 44 2.62 0.90 -4.78
C LEU A 44 1.24 0.93 -4.13
N TYR A 45 1.16 0.83 -2.79
CA TYR A 45 -0.08 0.92 -2.04
C TYR A 45 -0.73 2.30 -2.22
N LEU A 46 0.05 3.37 -2.04
CA LEU A 46 -0.43 4.74 -2.25
C LEU A 46 -0.91 4.94 -3.69
N LEU A 47 -0.12 4.54 -4.70
CA LEU A 47 -0.47 4.66 -6.11
C LEU A 47 -1.79 3.93 -6.45
N SER A 48 -1.98 2.73 -5.89
CA SER A 48 -3.21 1.95 -6.02
C SER A 48 -4.39 2.63 -5.33
N ALA A 49 -4.16 3.20 -4.15
CA ALA A 49 -5.18 3.86 -3.35
C ALA A 49 -5.63 5.22 -3.92
N PHE A 50 -4.73 5.91 -4.64
CA PHE A 50 -5.08 7.08 -5.46
C PHE A 50 -5.88 6.72 -6.72
N GLY A 51 -6.14 5.43 -6.96
CA GLY A 51 -6.99 4.97 -8.07
C GLY A 51 -6.30 4.95 -9.42
N VAL A 52 -4.97 5.12 -9.50
CA VAL A 52 -4.22 5.12 -10.76
C VAL A 52 -4.25 3.76 -11.45
N LEU A 53 -4.43 2.67 -10.69
CA LEU A 53 -4.54 1.29 -11.19
C LEU A 53 -5.99 0.78 -11.28
N GLY A 54 -6.98 1.64 -11.03
CA GLY A 54 -8.38 1.24 -10.90
C GLY A 54 -9.32 2.33 -11.36
N GLY A 55 -9.19 2.76 -12.63
CA GLY A 55 -10.22 3.54 -13.27
C GLY A 55 -11.53 2.72 -13.31
N PRO A 56 -12.66 3.26 -12.83
CA PRO A 56 -13.93 2.56 -12.95
C PRO A 56 -14.35 2.56 -14.42
N VAL A 57 -14.10 1.44 -15.12
CA VAL A 57 -14.79 1.10 -16.37
C VAL A 57 -16.23 0.67 -16.05
N SER A 58 -16.95 1.48 -15.28
CA SER A 58 -18.36 1.26 -14.92
C SER A 58 -19.31 2.05 -15.83
N GLY A 59 -18.79 2.64 -16.91
CA GLY A 59 -19.55 3.48 -17.85
C GLY A 59 -19.99 2.78 -19.14
N LEU A 60 -19.49 1.60 -19.49
CA LEU A 60 -19.94 0.86 -20.68
C LEU A 60 -21.20 0.05 -20.38
N ARG A 61 -22.25 0.75 -19.97
CA ARG A 61 -23.62 0.26 -20.11
C ARG A 61 -23.93 0.33 -21.60
N LEU A 62 -23.69 -0.77 -22.31
CA LEU A 62 -24.35 -1.07 -23.59
C LEU A 62 -25.86 -1.21 -23.28
N ARG A 63 -26.54 -0.07 -23.10
CA ARG A 63 -27.99 0.01 -23.08
C ARG A 63 -28.44 -0.03 -24.53
N GLY A 64 -28.55 -1.25 -25.03
CA GLY A 64 -29.12 -1.52 -26.34
C GLY A 64 -30.00 -2.76 -26.24
N TRP A 65 -31.19 -2.58 -25.67
CA TRP A 65 -32.45 -3.27 -25.95
C TRP A 65 -33.59 -2.37 -25.46
#